data_AF-A0A1Q7IMX2-F1
#
_entry.id   AF-A0A1Q7IMX2-F1
#
_cell.length_a   1.000
_cell.length_b   1.000
_cell.length_c   1.000
_cell.angle_alpha   90.00
_cell.angle_beta   90.00
_cell.angle_gamma   90.00
#
_symmetry.space_group_name_H-M   'P 1'
#
loop_
_entity.id
_entity.type
_entity.pdbx_description
1 polymer ?
#
loop_
_entity_poly.entity_id
_entity_poly.type
_entity_poly.pdbx_seq_one_letter_code
_entity_poly.pdbx_strand_id
1 'polypeptide(L)'
;MAKWNPMALKLVMWVMGVLIVAGSGLGFIGGTFFPFDQYFGVTASVAGVAFGAGLMIAGFDPIANVSWVRALILYAILQVVYQLFAYISIGRFDLIAFLIALIAGAVLIAIYPNKPELLLTGTMKMPSSGMARSKM
;
A
#
# COMPACT_ATOMS: atom_id res chain seq x y z
N MET A 1 -26.71 -4.34 0.89
CA MET A 1 -25.35 -3.89 1.27
C MET A 1 -24.59 -5.09 1.79
N ALA A 2 -23.48 -5.49 1.17
CA ALA A 2 -22.70 -6.63 1.65
C ALA A 2 -22.20 -6.33 3.07
N LYS A 3 -22.49 -7.22 4.02
CA LYS A 3 -22.01 -7.11 5.40
C LYS A 3 -20.48 -7.21 5.36
N TRP A 4 -19.80 -6.11 5.66
CA TRP A 4 -18.35 -6.07 5.68
C TRP A 4 -17.80 -7.09 6.70
N ASN A 5 -16.76 -7.83 6.29
CA ASN A 5 -16.06 -8.76 7.17
C ASN A 5 -14.75 -8.13 7.66
N PRO A 6 -14.64 -7.72 8.94
CA PRO A 6 -13.43 -7.14 9.51
C PRO A 6 -12.21 -8.04 9.36
N MET A 7 -12.39 -9.37 9.38
CA MET A 7 -11.29 -10.30 9.23
C MET A 7 -10.70 -10.28 7.82
N ALA A 8 -11.52 -10.03 6.79
CA ALA A 8 -11.05 -10.04 5.41
C ALA A 8 -10.03 -8.92 5.15
N LEU A 9 -10.25 -7.73 5.72
CA LEU A 9 -9.33 -6.60 5.55
C LEU A 9 -7.97 -6.87 6.21
N LYS A 10 -7.98 -7.43 7.42
CA LYS A 10 -6.77 -7.84 8.13
C LYS A 10 -6.00 -8.91 7.35
N LEU A 11 -6.72 -9.91 6.87
CA LEU A 11 -6.16 -11.03 6.11
C LEU A 11 -5.52 -10.55 4.80
N VAL A 12 -6.20 -9.66 4.06
CA VAL A 12 -5.65 -9.11 2.81
C VAL A 12 -4.37 -8.32 3.07
N MET A 13 -4.33 -7.48 4.12
CA MET A 13 -3.12 -6.74 4.48
C MET A 13 -1.98 -7.68 4.89
N TRP A 14 -2.28 -8.72 5.66
CA TRP A 14 -1.30 -9.72 6.07
C TRP A 14 -0.74 -10.51 4.87
N VAL A 15 -1.61 -11.05 4.04
CA VAL A 15 -1.22 -11.82 2.84
C VAL A 15 -0.36 -10.96 1.93
N MET A 16 -0.77 -9.72 1.66
CA MET A 16 0.03 -8.80 0.84
C MET A 16 1.37 -8.47 1.49
N GLY A 17 1.41 -8.23 2.81
CA GLY A 17 2.65 -7.99 3.53
C GLY A 17 3.63 -9.17 3.41
N VAL A 18 3.15 -10.40 3.58
CA VAL A 18 3.98 -11.62 3.41
C VAL A 18 4.48 -11.75 1.98
N LEU A 19 3.61 -11.55 0.98
CA LEU A 19 3.99 -11.64 -0.44
C LEU A 19 5.05 -10.60 -0.81
N ILE A 20 4.92 -9.38 -0.30
CA ILE A 20 5.88 -8.30 -0.54
C ILE A 20 7.22 -8.62 0.14
N VAL A 21 7.22 -9.10 1.39
CA VAL A 21 8.46 -9.52 2.09
C VAL A 21 9.14 -10.66 1.32
N ALA A 22 8.40 -11.70 0.95
CA ALA A 22 8.93 -12.85 0.23
C ALA A 22 9.48 -12.45 -1.16
N GLY A 23 8.74 -11.65 -1.91
CA GLY A 23 9.16 -11.13 -3.22
C GLY A 23 10.39 -10.23 -3.13
N SER A 24 10.50 -9.41 -2.08
CA SER A 24 11.66 -8.53 -1.85
C SER A 24 12.91 -9.32 -1.46
N GLY A 25 12.74 -10.39 -0.68
CA GLY A 25 13.83 -11.32 -0.33
C GLY A 25 14.33 -12.13 -1.52
N LEU A 26 13.43 -12.59 -2.39
CA LEU A 26 13.80 -13.33 -3.61
C LEU A 26 14.39 -12.40 -4.69
N GLY A 27 13.90 -11.17 -4.80
CA GLY A 27 14.46 -10.15 -5.70
C GLY A 27 15.91 -9.76 -5.37
N PHE A 28 16.31 -9.86 -4.10
CA PHE A 28 17.69 -9.66 -3.65
C PHE A 28 18.68 -10.69 -4.22
N ILE A 29 18.23 -11.93 -4.47
CA ILE A 29 19.07 -13.03 -4.96
C ILE A 29 19.20 -13.00 -6.50
N GLY A 30 18.25 -12.36 -7.21
CA GLY A 30 18.08 -12.54 -8.66
C GLY A 30 18.21 -11.31 -9.57
N GLY A 31 18.50 -10.09 -9.10
CA GLY A 31 18.35 -8.90 -9.96
C GLY A 31 19.36 -7.76 -9.79
N THR A 32 20.23 -7.58 -10.79
CA THR A 32 21.08 -6.40 -11.06
C THR A 32 20.67 -5.73 -12.38
N PHE A 33 19.50 -5.08 -12.45
CA PHE A 33 19.09 -4.37 -13.67
C PHE A 33 19.15 -2.83 -13.55
N PHE A 34 19.17 -2.28 -12.33
CA PHE A 34 19.49 -0.87 -12.08
C PHE A 34 20.03 -0.75 -10.64
N PRO A 35 21.25 -0.25 -10.41
CA PRO A 35 21.77 -0.04 -9.05
C PRO A 35 21.14 1.22 -8.44
N PHE A 36 19.80 1.25 -8.35
CA PHE A 36 19.02 2.33 -7.74
C PHE A 36 19.49 2.57 -6.29
N ASP A 37 19.85 1.49 -5.61
CA ASP A 37 20.44 1.44 -4.28
C ASP A 37 21.71 2.31 -4.14
N GLN A 38 22.49 2.44 -5.21
CA GLN A 38 23.78 3.13 -5.20
C GLN A 38 23.65 4.65 -5.36
N TYR A 39 22.54 5.13 -5.93
CA TYR A 39 22.32 6.56 -6.18
C TYR A 39 21.49 7.24 -5.09
N PHE A 40 20.63 6.48 -4.40
CA PHE A 40 19.68 7.03 -3.42
C PHE A 40 19.91 6.52 -1.99
N GLY A 41 20.91 5.67 -1.76
CA GLY A 41 21.28 5.20 -0.42
C GLY A 41 20.24 4.31 0.25
N VAL A 42 19.29 3.77 -0.50
CA VAL A 42 18.20 2.91 0.00
C VAL A 42 18.21 1.60 -0.78
N THR A 43 18.32 0.47 -0.08
CA THR A 43 18.28 -0.84 -0.71
C THR A 43 16.86 -1.29 -0.99
N ALA A 44 16.55 -1.58 -2.26
CA ALA A 44 15.20 -1.96 -2.69
C ALA A 44 14.65 -3.18 -1.92
N SER A 45 15.51 -4.16 -1.61
CA SER A 45 15.15 -5.33 -0.82
C SER A 45 14.76 -4.99 0.61
N VAL A 46 15.52 -4.12 1.29
CA VAL A 46 15.23 -3.70 2.67
C VAL A 46 13.98 -2.83 2.71
N ALA A 47 13.82 -1.90 1.76
CA ALA A 47 12.62 -1.08 1.64
C ALA A 47 11.37 -1.93 1.43
N GLY A 48 11.45 -2.94 0.56
CA GLY A 48 10.35 -3.87 0.32
C GLY A 48 10.02 -4.73 1.55
N VAL A 49 11.01 -5.26 2.25
CA VAL A 49 10.79 -6.02 3.49
C VAL A 49 10.19 -5.13 4.59
N ALA A 50 10.71 -3.92 4.79
CA ALA A 50 10.18 -2.98 5.77
C ALA A 50 8.74 -2.56 5.45
N PHE A 51 8.43 -2.32 4.17
CA PHE A 51 7.07 -2.00 3.72
C PHE A 51 6.12 -3.17 3.96
N GLY A 52 6.49 -4.39 3.58
CA GLY A 52 5.68 -5.58 3.81
C GLY A 52 5.47 -5.88 5.30
N ALA A 53 6.50 -5.70 6.13
CA ALA A 53 6.37 -5.81 7.59
C ALA A 53 5.42 -4.74 8.18
N GLY A 54 5.53 -3.49 7.73
CA GLY A 54 4.63 -2.41 8.12
C GLY A 54 3.17 -2.71 7.78
N LEU A 55 2.91 -3.31 6.60
CA LEU A 55 1.57 -3.76 6.21
C LEU A 55 1.02 -4.86 7.13
N MET A 56 1.84 -5.83 7.53
CA MET A 56 1.42 -6.87 8.48
C MET A 56 1.09 -6.28 9.85
N ILE A 57 1.92 -5.37 10.37
CA ILE A 57 1.68 -4.70 11.65
C ILE A 57 0.40 -3.85 11.59
N ALA A 58 0.24 -3.04 10.54
CA ALA A 58 -0.96 -2.24 10.35
C ALA A 58 -2.22 -3.10 10.14
N GLY A 59 -2.06 -4.32 9.62
CA GLY A 59 -3.12 -5.29 9.42
C GLY A 59 -3.81 -5.75 10.71
N PHE A 60 -3.21 -5.56 11.89
CA PHE A 60 -3.89 -5.84 13.16
C PHE A 60 -5.07 -4.90 13.43
N ASP A 61 -4.95 -3.64 13.02
CA ASP A 61 -6.02 -2.64 13.06
C ASP A 61 -5.97 -1.74 11.82
N PRO A 62 -6.54 -2.19 10.69
CA PRO A 62 -6.52 -1.44 9.43
C PRO A 62 -7.27 -0.10 9.48
N ILE A 63 -8.25 0.02 10.38
CA ILE A 63 -9.10 1.21 10.49
C ILE A 63 -8.34 2.31 11.23
N ALA A 64 -7.61 1.96 12.29
CA ALA A 64 -6.71 2.92 12.93
C ALA A 64 -5.53 3.31 12.03
N ASN A 65 -5.14 2.43 11.09
CA ASN A 65 -3.95 2.58 10.25
C ASN A 65 -4.28 2.82 8.76
N VAL A 66 -5.20 3.76 8.48
CA VAL A 66 -5.67 4.06 7.10
C VAL A 66 -4.53 4.43 6.15
N SER A 67 -3.46 5.06 6.63
CA SER A 67 -2.28 5.40 5.82
C SER A 67 -1.64 4.18 5.17
N TRP A 68 -1.58 3.05 5.87
CA TRP A 68 -1.04 1.80 5.35
C TRP A 68 -1.99 1.11 4.37
N VAL A 69 -3.31 1.24 4.57
CA VAL A 69 -4.30 0.80 3.59
C VAL A 69 -4.15 1.59 2.29
N ARG A 70 -4.00 2.91 2.38
CA ARG A 70 -3.73 3.79 1.23
C ARG A 70 -2.40 3.44 0.56
N ALA A 71 -1.36 3.16 1.34
CA ALA A 71 -0.06 2.78 0.80
C ALA A 71 -0.12 1.45 0.03
N LEU A 72 -0.90 0.49 0.50
CA LEU A 72 -1.12 -0.77 -0.21
C LEU A 72 -1.92 -0.58 -1.52
N ILE A 73 -2.93 0.28 -1.50
CA ILE A 73 -3.67 0.66 -2.72
C ILE A 73 -2.72 1.36 -3.71
N LEU A 74 -1.87 2.27 -3.24
CA LEU A 74 -0.87 2.94 -4.06
C LEU A 74 0.13 1.94 -4.65
N TYR A 75 0.62 1.00 -3.85
CA TYR A 75 1.46 -0.10 -4.32
C TYR A 75 0.78 -0.90 -5.45
N ALA A 76 -0.50 -1.26 -5.28
CA ALA A 76 -1.24 -2.00 -6.31
C ALA A 76 -1.33 -1.22 -7.63
N ILE A 77 -1.60 0.10 -7.57
CA ILE A 77 -1.64 0.97 -8.75
C ILE A 77 -0.26 1.03 -9.41
N LEU A 78 0.79 1.27 -8.63
CA LEU A 78 2.16 1.37 -9.14
C LEU A 78 2.62 0.04 -9.77
N GLN A 79 2.25 -1.09 -9.18
CA GLN A 79 2.57 -2.41 -9.73
C GLN A 79 1.88 -2.65 -11.09
N VAL A 80 0.61 -2.27 -11.22
CA VAL A 80 -0.11 -2.32 -12.50
C VAL A 80 0.58 -1.44 -13.55
N VAL A 81 0.89 -0.19 -13.21
CA VAL A 81 1.60 0.75 -14.09
C VAL A 81 2.97 0.19 -14.49
N TYR A 82 3.72 -0.35 -13.54
CA TYR A 82 5.04 -0.94 -13.78
C TYR A 82 4.96 -2.10 -14.78
N GLN A 83 4.00 -3.02 -14.62
CA GLN A 83 3.86 -4.15 -15.55
C GLN A 83 3.48 -3.71 -16.97
N LEU A 84 2.61 -2.70 -17.09
CA LEU A 84 2.27 -2.13 -18.39
C LEU A 84 3.49 -1.44 -19.04
N PHE A 85 4.25 -0.68 -18.26
CA PHE A 85 5.47 -0.03 -18.73
C PHE A 85 6.53 -1.06 -19.15
N ALA A 86 6.78 -2.08 -18.33
CA ALA A 86 7.73 -3.14 -18.64
C ALA A 86 7.34 -3.91 -19.92
N TYR A 87 6.04 -4.14 -20.13
CA TYR A 87 5.55 -4.78 -21.34
C TYR A 87 5.80 -3.92 -22.58
N ILE A 88 5.48 -2.63 -22.51
CA ILE A 88 5.62 -1.69 -23.64
C ILE A 88 7.10 -1.40 -23.94
N SER A 89 7.93 -1.23 -22.91
CA SER A 89 9.32 -0.78 -23.07
C SER A 89 10.30 -1.92 -23.40
N ILE A 90 10.11 -3.10 -22.80
CA ILE A 90 11.08 -4.20 -22.90
C ILE A 90 10.43 -5.57 -23.15
N GLY A 91 9.13 -5.62 -23.45
CA GLY A 91 8.41 -6.87 -23.75
C GLY A 91 8.27 -7.83 -22.57
N ARG A 92 8.53 -7.38 -21.33
CA ARG A 92 8.41 -8.22 -20.12
C ARG A 92 7.10 -7.96 -19.41
N PHE A 93 6.38 -9.03 -19.09
CA PHE A 93 5.12 -8.93 -18.36
C PHE A 93 4.96 -10.11 -17.40
N ASP A 94 4.77 -9.80 -16.12
CA ASP A 94 4.41 -10.79 -15.12
C ASP A 94 2.90 -10.73 -14.86
N LEU A 95 2.18 -11.67 -15.46
CA LEU A 95 0.74 -11.81 -15.32
C LEU A 95 0.32 -12.08 -13.87
N ILE A 96 1.12 -12.86 -13.11
CA ILE A 96 0.79 -13.21 -11.73
C ILE A 96 0.87 -11.97 -10.85
N ALA A 97 1.97 -11.22 -10.95
CA ALA A 97 2.14 -10.01 -10.17
C ALA A 97 1.09 -8.94 -10.53
N PHE A 98 0.72 -8.85 -11.82
CA PHE A 98 -0.35 -7.97 -12.30
C PHE A 98 -1.72 -8.33 -11.69
N LEU A 99 -2.10 -9.62 -11.75
CA LEU A 99 -3.38 -10.08 -11.22
C LEU A 99 -3.47 -9.91 -9.70
N ILE A 100 -2.39 -10.23 -8.97
CA ILE A 100 -2.34 -10.04 -7.51
C ILE A 100 -2.57 -8.57 -7.16
N ALA A 101 -1.88 -7.64 -7.84
CA ALA A 101 -2.06 -6.21 -7.60
C ALA A 101 -3.50 -5.75 -7.87
N LEU A 102 -4.08 -6.18 -9.00
CA LEU A 102 -5.43 -5.81 -9.41
C LEU A 102 -6.46 -6.35 -8.40
N ILE A 103 -6.37 -7.63 -8.04
CA ILE A 103 -7.27 -8.27 -7.08
C ILE A 103 -7.12 -7.62 -5.70
N ALA A 104 -5.90 -7.46 -5.19
CA ALA A 104 -5.67 -6.89 -3.87
C ALA A 104 -6.20 -5.45 -3.78
N GLY A 105 -5.91 -4.61 -4.78
CA GLY A 105 -6.42 -3.24 -4.83
C GLY A 105 -7.94 -3.18 -4.91
N ALA A 106 -8.55 -3.99 -5.79
CA ALA A 106 -10.00 -4.05 -5.94
C ALA A 106 -10.69 -4.55 -4.66
N VAL A 107 -10.16 -5.61 -4.05
CA VAL A 107 -10.70 -6.19 -2.81
C VAL A 107 -10.61 -5.16 -1.67
N LEU A 108 -9.46 -4.48 -1.50
CA LEU A 108 -9.31 -3.45 -0.47
C LEU A 108 -10.34 -2.34 -0.63
N ILE A 109 -10.51 -1.79 -1.83
CA ILE A 109 -11.49 -0.72 -2.09
C ILE A 109 -12.92 -1.22 -1.88
N ALA A 110 -13.21 -2.46 -2.28
CA ALA A 110 -14.54 -3.04 -2.15
C ALA A 110 -14.95 -3.29 -0.70
N ILE A 111 -14.02 -3.81 0.12
CA ILE A 111 -14.29 -4.18 1.50
C ILE A 111 -14.02 -3.04 2.49
N TYR A 112 -13.27 -1.99 2.16
CA TYR A 112 -13.00 -0.97 3.16
C TYR A 112 -14.29 -0.26 3.61
N PRO A 113 -14.58 -0.21 4.93
CA PRO A 113 -15.89 0.25 5.42
C PRO A 113 -16.14 1.73 5.14
N ASN A 114 -15.10 2.56 5.23
CA ASN A 114 -15.20 4.02 5.08
C ASN A 114 -14.51 4.49 3.80
N LYS A 115 -15.07 4.18 2.62
CA LYS A 115 -14.49 4.55 1.31
C LYS A 115 -14.06 6.02 1.19
N PRO A 116 -14.78 7.01 1.74
CA PRO A 116 -14.34 8.41 1.69
C PRO A 116 -13.00 8.67 2.40
N GLU A 117 -12.65 7.87 3.41
CA GLU A 117 -11.34 7.98 4.09
C GLU A 117 -10.20 7.43 3.22
N LEU A 118 -10.47 6.60 2.21
CA LEU A 118 -9.43 6.17 1.28
C LEU A 118 -9.04 7.31 0.35
N LEU A 119 -10.01 8.18 0.03
CA LEU A 119 -9.77 9.43 -0.67
C LEU A 119 -9.16 10.41 0.33
N LEU A 120 -8.25 11.28 -0.12
CA LEU A 120 -7.68 12.36 0.69
C LEU A 120 -8.70 13.46 1.01
N THR A 121 -9.96 13.11 1.27
CA THR A 121 -10.99 14.00 1.81
C THR A 121 -10.77 14.14 3.31
N GLY A 122 -9.55 14.52 3.69
CA GLY A 122 -9.31 15.15 4.97
C GLY A 122 -9.92 16.54 4.88
N THR A 123 -11.13 16.72 5.41
CA THR A 123 -11.45 17.98 6.08
C THR A 123 -10.22 18.33 6.91
N MET A 124 -9.49 19.37 6.51
CA MET A 124 -8.72 20.16 7.46
C MET A 124 -9.69 20.42 8.60
N LYS A 125 -9.51 19.74 9.74
CA LYS A 125 -10.01 20.27 11.01
C LYS A 125 -9.24 21.56 11.17
N MET A 126 -9.77 22.66 10.62
CA MET A 126 -9.32 23.99 10.99
C MET A 126 -9.37 23.99 12.52
N PRO A 127 -8.29 24.40 13.20
CA PRO A 127 -8.37 24.61 14.62
C PRO A 127 -9.55 25.57 14.80
N SER A 128 -10.56 25.13 15.54
CA SER A 128 -11.58 26.03 16.06
C SER A 128 -10.83 27.07 16.87
N SER A 129 -10.56 28.23 16.26
CA SER A 129 -9.98 29.39 16.92
C SER A 129 -11.06 29.97 17.83
N GLY A 130 -11.36 29.25 18.89
CA GLY A 130 -12.35 29.59 19.89
C GLY A 130 -11.71 29.58 21.26
N MET A 131 -10.96 30.64 21.59
CA MET A 131 -10.90 31.23 22.94
C MET A 131 -9.82 32.33 22.99
N ALA A 132 -10.22 33.57 22.74
CA ALA A 132 -9.62 34.75 23.37
C ALA A 132 -10.59 35.94 23.30
N ARG A 133 -11.84 35.74 23.76
CA ARG A 133 -12.68 36.88 24.15
C ARG A 133 -12.38 37.16 25.61
N SER A 134 -11.29 37.90 25.83
CA SER A 134 -10.95 38.48 27.13
C SER A 134 -12.15 39.32 27.59
N LYS A 135 -12.79 38.90 28.68
CA LYS A 135 -13.58 39.79 29.52
C LYS A 135 -12.64 40.27 30.62
N MET A 136 -12.25 41.53 30.55
CA MET A 136 -12.16 42.50 31.65
C MET A 136 -11.68 43.83 31.08
#